data_AF-A0A7S3I0N7-F1
#
_entry.id   AF-A0A7S3I0N7-F1
#
_cell.length_a   1.000
_cell.length_b   1.000
_cell.length_c   1.000
_cell.angle_alpha   90.00
_cell.angle_beta   90.00
_cell.angle_gamma   90.00
#
_symmetry.space_group_name_H-M   'P 1'
#
loop_
_entity.id
_entity.type
_entity.pdbx_description
1 polymer ?
#
loop_
_entity_poly.entity_id
_entity_poly.type
_entity_poly.pdbx_seq_one_letter_code
_entity_poly.pdbx_strand_id
1 'polypeptide(L)'
;MASDVGMIHGPPGTGKTTTVVELILQTVKTQRSKVLACAPSNIAVDNIIERLHAAEPTLKIVRIGHPARLLESVQQFCLDALVYSTGDNARASHDLRKEMHKLTLKLAKAKTKSEKYDIFTEFKQ
;
A
#
# COMPACT_ATOMS: atom_id res chain seq x y z
N MET A 1 7.03 -8.71 36.71
CA MET A 1 7.61 -8.76 35.36
C MET A 1 6.43 -8.96 34.41
N ALA A 2 6.08 -7.95 33.61
CA ALA A 2 5.04 -8.13 32.60
C ALA A 2 5.59 -9.10 31.55
N SER A 3 4.79 -10.05 31.10
CA SER A 3 5.14 -10.88 29.95
C SER A 3 5.34 -9.98 28.73
N ASP A 4 6.46 -10.12 28.01
CA ASP A 4 6.79 -9.39 26.76
C ASP A 4 5.81 -9.65 25.60
N VAL A 5 4.66 -10.25 25.89
CA VAL A 5 3.63 -10.68 24.95
C VAL A 5 2.27 -10.26 25.47
N GLY A 6 1.50 -9.60 24.60
CA GLY A 6 0.09 -9.28 24.81
C GLY A 6 -0.78 -9.87 23.71
N MET A 7 -2.01 -10.27 24.05
CA MET A 7 -2.98 -10.79 23.09
C MET A 7 -4.25 -9.94 23.12
N ILE A 8 -4.65 -9.45 21.95
CA ILE A 8 -5.94 -8.78 21.75
C ILE A 8 -6.88 -9.76 21.06
N HIS A 9 -7.89 -10.23 21.79
CA HIS A 9 -8.94 -11.08 21.25
C HIS A 9 -10.26 -10.30 21.14
N GLY A 10 -11.03 -10.56 20.09
CA GLY A 10 -12.35 -9.94 19.91
C GLY A 10 -13.19 -10.70 18.87
N PRO A 11 -14.50 -10.91 19.12
CA PRO A 11 -15.45 -11.45 18.14
C PRO A 11 -15.49 -10.68 16.79
N PRO A 12 -16.15 -11.20 15.75
CA PRO A 12 -16.37 -10.46 14.51
C PRO A 12 -17.04 -9.10 14.79
N GLY A 13 -16.58 -8.04 14.12
CA GLY A 13 -17.14 -6.69 14.27
C GLY A 13 -16.67 -5.88 15.50
N THR A 14 -15.89 -6.45 16.44
CA THR A 14 -15.49 -5.73 17.67
C THR A 14 -14.28 -4.79 17.52
N GLY A 15 -14.04 -4.26 16.32
CA GLY A 15 -13.02 -3.22 16.12
C GLY A 15 -11.56 -3.64 16.29
N LYS A 16 -11.20 -4.93 16.25
CA LYS A 16 -9.79 -5.41 16.40
C LYS A 16 -8.78 -4.61 15.57
N THR A 17 -9.06 -4.40 14.28
CA THR A 17 -8.20 -3.60 13.39
C THR A 17 -8.12 -2.14 13.85
N THR A 18 -9.23 -1.57 14.30
CA THR A 18 -9.27 -0.21 14.87
C THR A 18 -8.39 -0.12 16.12
N THR A 19 -8.47 -1.11 17.01
CA THR A 19 -7.62 -1.19 18.21
C THR A 19 -6.14 -1.32 17.84
N VAL A 20 -5.78 -2.15 16.86
CA VAL A 20 -4.39 -2.29 16.40
C VAL A 20 -3.86 -0.98 15.81
N VAL A 21 -4.67 -0.28 15.00
CA VAL A 21 -4.31 1.03 14.43
C VAL A 21 -4.04 2.04 15.53
N GLU A 22 -4.94 2.15 16.52
CA GLU A 22 -4.76 3.07 17.64
C GLU A 22 -3.52 2.73 18.48
N LEU A 23 -3.30 1.44 18.73
CA LEU A 23 -2.10 0.99 19.45
C LEU A 23 -0.82 1.41 18.72
N ILE A 24 -0.75 1.20 17.41
CA ILE A 24 0.41 1.62 16.60
C ILE A 24 0.61 3.14 16.70
N LEU A 25 -0.47 3.93 16.56
CA LEU A 25 -0.39 5.40 16.65
C LEU A 25 0.14 5.85 18.00
N GLN A 26 -0.39 5.30 19.10
CA GLN A 26 0.05 5.63 20.45
C GLN A 26 1.51 5.24 20.68
N THR A 27 1.92 4.03 20.28
CA THR A 27 3.32 3.58 20.40
C THR A 27 4.28 4.50 19.65
N VAL A 28 3.97 4.87 18.40
CA VAL A 28 4.84 5.76 17.62
C VAL A 28 4.89 7.17 18.22
N LYS A 29 3.74 7.73 18.62
CA LYS A 29 3.65 9.12 19.12
C LYS A 29 4.24 9.28 20.51
N THR A 30 3.94 8.38 21.43
CA THR A 30 4.31 8.52 22.86
C THR A 30 5.68 7.94 23.17
N GLN A 31 6.03 6.79 22.57
CA GLN A 31 7.26 6.07 22.88
C GLN A 31 8.37 6.35 21.85
N ARG A 32 8.09 7.13 20.80
CA ARG A 32 9.00 7.44 19.67
C ARG A 32 9.68 6.20 19.08
N SER A 33 8.99 5.07 19.14
CA SER A 33 9.49 3.76 18.72
C SER A 33 9.03 3.43 17.31
N LYS A 34 9.82 2.60 16.60
CA LYS A 34 9.42 2.03 15.31
C LYS A 34 8.59 0.77 15.55
N VAL A 35 7.49 0.63 14.81
CA VAL A 35 6.60 -0.54 14.93
C VAL A 35 6.68 -1.38 13.66
N LEU A 36 6.93 -2.68 13.83
CA LEU A 36 6.77 -3.67 12.77
C LEU A 36 5.36 -4.27 12.86
N ALA A 37 4.51 -3.97 11.87
CA ALA A 37 3.17 -4.53 11.76
C ALA A 37 3.14 -5.61 10.66
N CYS A 38 2.66 -6.80 11.02
CA CYS A 38 2.56 -7.95 10.12
C CYS A 38 1.14 -8.52 10.15
N ALA A 39 0.69 -9.09 9.02
CA ALA A 39 -0.56 -9.81 8.91
C ALA A 39 -0.44 -10.97 7.89
N PRO A 40 -1.29 -12.01 7.96
CA PRO A 40 -1.18 -13.19 7.09
C PRO A 40 -1.54 -12.93 5.62
N SER A 41 -2.15 -11.79 5.28
CA SER A 41 -2.50 -11.43 3.90
C SER A 41 -2.12 -9.99 3.57
N ASN A 42 -1.81 -9.73 2.28
CA ASN A 42 -1.50 -8.36 1.82
C ASN A 42 -2.64 -7.40 2.10
N ILE A 43 -3.88 -7.79 1.79
CA ILE A 43 -5.07 -6.97 2.04
C ILE A 43 -5.20 -6.59 3.52
N ALA A 44 -4.87 -7.50 4.46
CA ALA A 44 -4.94 -7.16 5.88
C ALA A 44 -3.87 -6.11 6.28
N VAL A 45 -2.67 -6.18 5.71
CA VAL A 45 -1.63 -5.15 5.92
C VAL A 45 -2.07 -3.81 5.30
N ASP A 46 -2.57 -3.84 4.07
CA ASP A 46 -2.95 -2.65 3.33
C ASP A 46 -4.12 -1.92 4.03
N ASN A 47 -5.10 -2.65 4.57
CA ASN A 47 -6.18 -2.10 5.39
C ASN A 47 -5.69 -1.39 6.67
N ILE A 48 -4.58 -1.86 7.28
CA ILE A 48 -3.98 -1.18 8.43
C ILE A 48 -3.37 0.14 7.97
N ILE A 49 -2.68 0.15 6.82
CA ILE A 49 -2.03 1.34 6.27
C ILE A 49 -3.04 2.41 5.89
N GLU A 50 -4.14 2.07 5.21
CA GLU A 50 -5.19 3.02 4.86
C GLU A 50 -5.75 3.74 6.10
N ARG A 51 -6.02 2.98 7.17
CA ARG A 51 -6.55 3.52 8.42
C ARG A 51 -5.52 4.37 9.16
N LEU A 52 -4.25 3.95 9.18
CA LEU A 52 -3.17 4.74 9.77
C LEU A 52 -3.00 6.07 9.04
N HIS A 53 -3.00 6.05 7.70
CA HIS A 53 -2.86 7.27 6.90
C HIS A 53 -4.07 8.21 7.06
N ALA A 54 -5.29 7.66 7.09
CA ALA A 54 -6.50 8.44 7.32
C ALA A 54 -6.51 9.10 8.72
N ALA A 55 -6.00 8.41 9.74
CA ALA A 55 -5.95 8.91 11.11
C ALA A 55 -4.78 9.88 11.37
N GLU A 56 -3.63 9.66 10.73
CA GLU A 56 -2.43 10.49 10.87
C GLU A 56 -1.70 10.62 9.52
N PRO A 57 -2.06 11.62 8.69
CA PRO A 57 -1.47 11.81 7.36
C PRO A 57 0.05 12.07 7.38
N THR A 58 0.59 12.56 8.50
CA THR A 58 2.02 12.85 8.64
C THR A 58 2.85 11.64 9.09
N LEU A 59 2.19 10.51 9.39
CA LEU A 59 2.87 9.30 9.85
C LEU A 59 3.78 8.74 8.75
N LYS A 60 5.05 8.50 9.09
CA LYS A 60 6.00 7.86 8.18
C LYS A 60 5.72 6.35 8.15
N ILE A 61 5.21 5.87 7.02
CA ILE A 61 4.87 4.46 6.79
C ILE A 61 5.72 3.92 5.64
N VAL A 62 6.26 2.71 5.79
CA VAL A 62 6.96 1.98 4.72
C VAL A 62 6.32 0.60 4.57
N ARG A 63 5.74 0.36 3.39
CA ARG A 63 5.18 -0.94 3.01
C ARG A 63 6.21 -1.76 2.25
N ILE A 64 6.66 -2.86 2.85
CA ILE A 64 7.61 -3.79 2.23
C ILE A 64 6.82 -4.87 1.49
N GLY A 65 7.04 -5.02 0.19
CA GLY A 65 6.36 -6.00 -0.65
C GLY A 65 6.34 -5.55 -2.11
N HIS A 66 5.94 -6.43 -3.02
CA HIS A 66 5.91 -6.10 -4.44
C HIS A 66 4.67 -5.24 -4.80
N PRO A 67 4.81 -4.09 -5.52
CA PRO A 67 3.71 -3.18 -5.82
C PRO A 67 2.49 -3.83 -6.48
N ALA A 68 2.69 -4.82 -7.34
CA ALA A 68 1.60 -5.51 -8.04
C ALA A 68 0.66 -6.31 -7.11
N ARG A 69 1.00 -6.46 -5.83
CA ARG A 69 0.21 -7.18 -4.82
C ARG A 69 -0.47 -6.25 -3.80
N LEU A 70 -0.38 -4.93 -4.00
CA LEU A 70 -0.87 -3.91 -3.09
C LEU A 70 -2.17 -3.27 -3.61
N LEU A 71 -3.01 -2.79 -2.69
CA LEU A 71 -4.09 -1.87 -3.03
C LEU A 71 -3.52 -0.57 -3.63
N GLU A 72 -4.22 0.00 -4.62
CA GLU A 72 -3.81 1.23 -5.32
C GLU A 72 -3.60 2.41 -4.35
N SER A 73 -4.49 2.55 -3.38
CA SER A 73 -4.46 3.54 -2.29
C SER A 73 -3.18 3.50 -1.45
N VAL A 74 -2.53 2.33 -1.36
CA VAL A 74 -1.34 2.15 -0.52
C VAL A 74 -0.03 2.08 -1.30
N GLN A 75 -0.08 2.08 -2.64
CA GLN A 75 1.13 1.97 -3.47
C GLN A 75 2.15 3.08 -3.21
N GLN A 76 1.70 4.27 -2.84
CA GLN A 76 2.58 5.39 -2.48
C GLN A 76 3.44 5.12 -1.24
N PHE A 77 3.01 4.22 -0.34
CA PHE A 77 3.77 3.83 0.84
C PHE A 77 4.75 2.69 0.56
N CYS A 78 4.70 2.07 -0.64
CA CYS A 78 5.61 0.99 -0.99
C CYS A 78 7.06 1.48 -0.97
N LEU A 79 7.98 0.65 -0.45
CA LEU A 79 9.41 1.00 -0.40
C LEU A 79 9.93 1.49 -1.75
N ASP A 80 9.61 0.76 -2.82
CA ASP A 80 9.94 1.15 -4.19
C ASP A 80 9.45 2.58 -4.49
N ALA A 81 8.16 2.87 -4.26
CA ALA A 81 7.59 4.19 -4.51
C ALA A 81 8.29 5.30 -3.72
N LEU A 82 8.63 5.03 -2.45
CA LEU A 82 9.31 5.99 -1.59
C LEU A 82 10.75 6.25 -2.07
N VAL A 83 11.50 5.21 -2.45
CA VAL A 83 12.85 5.36 -2.99
C VAL A 83 12.81 6.18 -4.28
N TYR A 84 11.86 5.88 -5.17
CA TYR A 84 11.70 6.63 -6.41
C TYR A 84 11.29 8.08 -6.19
N SER A 85 10.45 8.38 -5.20
CA SER A 85 10.03 9.76 -4.91
C SER A 85 11.10 10.64 -4.28
N THR A 86 12.17 10.05 -3.73
CA THR A 86 13.16 10.77 -2.91
C THR A 86 14.49 11.07 -3.65
N GLY A 87 14.52 10.95 -4.99
CA GLY A 87 15.72 11.25 -5.80
C GLY A 87 15.43 11.75 -7.22
N ASP A 88 16.47 12.03 -8.01
CA ASP A 88 16.38 12.50 -9.41
C ASP A 88 15.61 11.54 -10.34
N ASN A 89 15.41 10.29 -9.94
CA ASN A 89 14.66 9.26 -10.64
C ASN A 89 13.12 9.36 -10.48
N ALA A 90 12.63 10.35 -9.70
CA ALA A 90 11.21 10.55 -9.45
C ALA A 90 10.39 10.85 -10.72
N ARG A 91 10.98 11.55 -11.70
CA ARG A 91 10.29 11.93 -12.94
C ARG A 91 10.04 10.74 -13.86
N ALA A 92 11.10 9.98 -14.17
CA ALA A 92 11.01 8.84 -15.08
C ALA A 92 10.04 7.75 -14.61
N SER A 93 9.98 7.51 -13.29
CA SER A 93 9.12 6.47 -12.71
C SER A 93 7.64 6.86 -12.60
N HIS A 94 7.35 8.14 -12.34
CA HIS A 94 5.99 8.66 -12.34
C HIS A 94 5.36 8.53 -13.75
N ASP A 95 6.13 8.85 -14.78
CA ASP A 95 5.67 8.78 -16.16
C ASP A 95 5.39 7.32 -16.58
N LEU A 96 6.27 6.39 -16.23
CA LEU A 96 6.05 4.95 -16.46
C LEU A 96 4.79 4.42 -15.77
N ARG A 97 4.54 4.78 -14.50
CA ARG A 97 3.32 4.34 -13.78
C ARG A 97 2.06 4.94 -14.40
N LYS A 98 2.11 6.20 -14.80
CA LYS A 98 0.98 6.89 -15.42
C LYS A 98 0.65 6.31 -16.79
N GLU A 99 1.67 5.94 -17.57
CA GLU A 99 1.49 5.21 -18.83
C GLU A 99 0.88 3.84 -18.60
N MET A 100 1.41 3.06 -17.65
CA MET A 100 0.87 1.75 -17.30
C MET A 100 -0.60 1.81 -16.86
N HIS A 101 -0.97 2.80 -16.04
CA HIS A 101 -2.36 3.01 -15.64
C HIS A 101 -3.25 3.38 -16.85
N LYS A 102 -2.79 4.28 -17.71
CA LYS A 102 -3.51 4.69 -18.93
C LYS A 102 -3.72 3.50 -19.89
N LEU A 103 -2.73 2.64 -20.03
CA LEU A 103 -2.79 1.43 -20.84
C LEU A 103 -3.74 0.39 -20.24
N THR A 104 -3.71 0.19 -18.93
CA THR A 104 -4.65 -0.70 -18.23
C THR A 104 -6.10 -0.25 -18.44
N LEU A 105 -6.36 1.06 -18.37
CA LEU A 105 -7.68 1.64 -18.66
C LEU A 105 -8.08 1.48 -20.13
N LYS A 106 -7.15 1.65 -21.08
CA LYS A 106 -7.40 1.40 -22.51
C LYS A 106 -7.75 -0.07 -22.77
N LEU A 107 -7.00 -0.99 -22.18
CA LEU A 107 -7.24 -2.44 -22.30
C LEU A 107 -8.60 -2.85 -21.72
N ALA A 108 -9.00 -2.26 -20.59
CA ALA A 108 -10.29 -2.50 -19.97
C ALA A 108 -11.48 -1.95 -20.80
N LYS A 109 -11.26 -0.89 -21.58
CA LYS A 109 -12.26 -0.27 -22.46
C LYS A 109 -12.37 -0.93 -23.85
N ALA A 110 -11.38 -1.71 -24.26
CA ALA A 110 -11.37 -2.40 -25.55
C ALA A 110 -12.47 -3.49 -25.58
N LYS A 111 -13.41 -3.36 -26.52
CA LYS A 111 -14.59 -4.24 -26.63
C LYS A 111 -14.37 -5.36 -27.64
N THR A 112 -13.46 -5.16 -28.60
CA THR A 112 -13.20 -6.12 -29.67
C THR A 112 -11.82 -6.77 -29.54
N LYS A 113 -11.69 -7.95 -30.14
CA LYS A 113 -10.44 -8.73 -30.13
C LYS A 113 -9.33 -8.03 -30.94
N SER A 114 -9.69 -7.25 -31.97
CA SER A 114 -8.77 -6.43 -32.77
C SER A 114 -8.18 -5.29 -31.94
N GLU A 115 -9.01 -4.50 -31.25
CA GLU A 115 -8.55 -3.40 -30.40
C GLU A 115 -7.59 -3.87 -29.30
N LYS A 116 -7.86 -5.06 -28.71
CA LYS A 116 -6.94 -5.66 -27.73
C LYS A 116 -5.61 -6.07 -28.34
N TYR A 117 -5.61 -6.56 -29.58
CA TYR A 117 -4.40 -6.96 -30.29
C TYR A 117 -3.54 -5.74 -30.65
N ASP A 118 -4.16 -4.66 -31.13
CA ASP A 118 -3.45 -3.43 -31.49
C ASP A 118 -2.74 -2.81 -30.27
N ILE A 119 -3.44 -2.75 -29.12
CA ILE A 119 -2.85 -2.30 -27.84
C ILE A 119 -1.70 -3.22 -27.40
N PHE A 120 -1.79 -4.54 -27.62
CA PHE A 120 -0.74 -5.50 -27.25
C PHE A 120 0.48 -5.40 -28.19
N THR A 121 0.27 -4.96 -29.43
CA THR A 121 1.34 -4.80 -30.42
C THR A 121 2.11 -3.51 -30.17
N GLU A 122 1.40 -2.45 -29.76
CA GLU A 122 1.96 -1.18 -29.30
C GLU A 122 2.87 -1.37 -28.06
N PHE A 123 2.62 -2.41 -27.24
CA PHE A 123 3.43 -2.76 -26.06
C PHE A 123 4.77 -3.47 -26.38
N LYS A 124 4.95 -3.98 -27.59
CA LYS A 124 6.12 -4.80 -27.97
C LYS A 124 7.24 -4.01 -28.66
N GLN A 125 7.03 -2.72 -28.93
CA GLN A 125 8.05 -1.77 -29.41
C GLN A 125 8.68 -1.06 -28.21
#